data_AF-A0A388L574-F1
#
_entry.id   AF-A0A388L574-F1
#
_cell.length_a   1.000
_cell.length_b   1.000
_cell.length_c   1.000
_cell.angle_alpha   90.00
_cell.angle_beta   90.00
_cell.angle_gamma   90.00
#
_symmetry.space_group_name_H-M   'P 1'
#
loop_
_entity.id
_entity.type
_entity.pdbx_description
1 polymer ?
#
loop_
_entity_poly.entity_id
_entity_poly.type
_entity_poly.pdbx_seq_one_letter_code
_entity_poly.pdbx_strand_id
1 'polypeptide(L)'
;MDELIRQEIEQNAEALEPRVMMKIGRQYLVTREEARWEEGRAPACKASVTPLREGERCAKFEDRGIEDIEDEIAKLYEIREKKRRGKEPVQATRRPFRQPVFHQDDGSVDNLRPESSEMGAERDRTKILVGSGPEGILNYVLQQRRLLTGKNKDQLKAICALEGIQYTTKAPTIEKIIEERVKVAYEGFIFTPAPTGGSPGDEECTPCAKVGLLGSGFGRTFLNVCVLGIRFL
;
A
#
# COMPACT_ATOMS: atom_id res chain seq x y z
N MET A 1 -61.08 -8.55 -4.64
CA MET A 1 -60.00 -8.37 -3.65
C MET A 1 -58.66 -8.41 -4.37
N ASP A 2 -58.48 -9.37 -5.27
CA ASP A 2 -57.26 -9.55 -6.07
C ASP A 2 -56.91 -8.38 -7.03
N GLU A 3 -57.91 -7.64 -7.53
CA GLU A 3 -57.67 -6.51 -8.45
C GLU A 3 -56.99 -5.32 -7.77
N LEU A 4 -57.31 -5.05 -6.50
CA LEU A 4 -56.67 -3.99 -5.69
C LEU A 4 -55.20 -4.33 -5.43
N ILE A 5 -54.90 -5.60 -5.15
CA ILE A 5 -53.54 -6.07 -4.93
C ILE A 5 -52.71 -5.94 -6.21
N ARG A 6 -53.27 -6.25 -7.39
CA ARG A 6 -52.58 -6.03 -8.67
C ARG A 6 -52.26 -4.56 -8.91
N GLN A 7 -53.22 -3.68 -8.68
CA GLN A 7 -53.05 -2.25 -8.93
C GLN A 7 -51.99 -1.63 -8.01
N GLU A 8 -51.94 -2.07 -6.74
CA GLU A 8 -50.92 -1.62 -5.78
C GLU A 8 -49.53 -2.16 -6.11
N ILE A 9 -49.41 -3.38 -6.64
CA ILE A 9 -48.14 -3.93 -7.13
C ILE A 9 -47.64 -3.14 -8.34
N GLU A 10 -48.51 -2.81 -9.29
CA GLU A 10 -48.15 -2.04 -10.49
C GLU A 10 -47.69 -0.63 -10.14
N GLN A 11 -48.41 0.06 -9.25
CA GLN A 11 -48.02 1.39 -8.77
C GLN A 11 -46.69 1.36 -8.01
N ASN A 12 -46.44 0.32 -7.21
CA ASN A 12 -45.17 0.14 -6.51
C ASN A 12 -44.01 -0.20 -7.47
N ALA A 13 -44.26 -0.96 -8.53
CA ALA A 13 -43.26 -1.29 -9.54
C ALA A 13 -42.83 -0.03 -10.32
N GLU A 14 -43.79 0.82 -10.70
CA GLU A 14 -43.52 2.09 -11.38
C GLU A 14 -42.72 3.06 -10.49
N ALA A 15 -43.01 3.12 -9.19
CA ALA A 15 -42.26 3.96 -8.24
C ALA A 15 -40.83 3.45 -7.94
N LEU A 16 -40.56 2.16 -8.17
CA LEU A 16 -39.27 1.54 -7.89
C LEU A 16 -38.24 1.84 -8.98
N GLU A 17 -38.66 1.93 -10.23
CA GLU A 17 -37.80 2.24 -11.38
C GLU A 17 -37.00 3.55 -11.20
N PRO A 18 -37.59 4.73 -10.89
CA PRO A 18 -36.84 5.97 -10.70
C PRO A 18 -35.91 5.91 -9.49
N ARG A 19 -36.29 5.17 -8.43
CA ARG A 19 -35.44 4.97 -7.25
C ARG A 19 -34.19 4.15 -7.58
N VAL A 20 -34.33 3.10 -8.40
CA VAL A 20 -33.20 2.29 -8.87
C VAL A 20 -32.32 3.11 -9.80
N MET A 21 -32.91 3.81 -10.77
CA MET A 21 -32.16 4.67 -11.71
C MET A 21 -31.39 5.77 -10.98
N MET A 22 -31.97 6.37 -9.94
CA MET A 22 -31.27 7.36 -9.11
C MET A 22 -30.07 6.77 -8.36
N LYS A 23 -30.19 5.54 -7.82
CA LYS A 23 -29.07 4.86 -7.14
C LYS A 23 -27.93 4.54 -8.11
N ILE A 24 -28.26 3.99 -9.27
CA ILE A 24 -27.28 3.67 -10.31
C ILE A 24 -26.59 4.94 -10.82
N GLY A 25 -27.34 6.00 -11.09
CA GLY A 25 -26.78 7.28 -11.54
C GLY A 25 -25.81 7.89 -10.52
N ARG A 26 -26.15 7.85 -9.23
CA ARG A 26 -25.23 8.30 -8.16
C ARG A 26 -23.97 7.43 -8.10
N GLN A 27 -24.11 6.11 -8.18
CA GLN A 27 -22.96 5.20 -8.15
C GLN A 27 -22.04 5.42 -9.36
N TYR A 28 -22.60 5.57 -10.56
CA TYR A 28 -21.82 5.87 -11.77
C TYR A 28 -21.03 7.17 -11.64
N LEU A 29 -21.63 8.24 -11.10
CA LEU A 29 -20.93 9.51 -10.89
C LEU A 29 -19.77 9.38 -9.90
N VAL A 30 -19.98 8.67 -8.78
CA VAL A 30 -18.94 8.40 -7.78
C VAL A 30 -17.80 7.58 -8.40
N THR A 31 -18.11 6.46 -9.05
CA THR A 31 -17.10 5.60 -9.69
C THR A 31 -16.35 6.33 -10.81
N ARG A 32 -17.03 7.16 -11.60
CA ARG A 32 -16.40 7.97 -12.67
C ARG A 32 -15.47 9.04 -12.10
N GLU A 33 -15.83 9.63 -10.96
CA GLU A 33 -14.97 10.59 -10.26
C GLU A 33 -13.75 9.88 -9.66
N GLU A 34 -13.94 8.73 -9.01
CA GLU A 34 -12.88 7.89 -8.46
C GLU A 34 -11.88 7.43 -9.54
N ALA A 35 -12.35 7.00 -10.71
CA ALA A 35 -11.48 6.62 -11.84
C ALA A 35 -10.58 7.80 -12.31
N ARG A 36 -11.12 9.03 -12.35
CA ARG A 36 -10.31 10.23 -12.69
C ARG A 36 -9.27 10.54 -11.61
N TRP A 37 -9.61 10.34 -10.34
CA TRP A 37 -8.68 10.57 -9.23
C TRP A 37 -7.58 9.49 -9.17
N GLU A 38 -7.87 8.26 -9.58
CA GLU A 38 -6.91 7.15 -9.59
C GLU A 38 -5.86 7.30 -10.71
N GLU A 39 -6.24 7.81 -11.88
CA GLU A 39 -5.29 8.15 -12.95
C GLU A 39 -4.24 9.18 -12.50
N GLY A 40 -4.63 10.17 -11.69
CA GLY A 40 -3.72 11.15 -11.11
C GLY A 40 -2.87 10.62 -9.94
N ARG A 41 -3.23 9.47 -9.38
CA ARG A 41 -2.56 8.83 -8.22
C ARG A 41 -1.77 7.57 -8.61
N ALA A 42 -1.53 7.34 -9.90
CA ALA A 42 -0.47 6.42 -10.29
C ALA A 42 0.83 6.85 -9.59
N PRO A 43 1.55 5.96 -8.88
CA PRO A 43 2.80 6.31 -8.24
C PRO A 43 3.75 6.76 -9.34
N ALA A 44 4.04 8.06 -9.35
CA ALA A 44 5.06 8.67 -10.16
C ALA A 44 6.37 7.91 -9.90
N CYS A 45 6.68 6.93 -10.74
CA CYS A 45 8.05 6.55 -11.01
C CYS A 45 8.74 7.85 -11.39
N LYS A 46 9.61 8.32 -10.49
CA LYS A 46 10.36 9.56 -10.60
C LYS A 46 11.20 9.54 -11.89
N ALA A 47 10.62 10.00 -12.98
CA ALA A 47 11.34 10.68 -14.04
C ALA A 47 11.07 12.17 -13.81
N SER A 48 12.11 12.92 -13.51
CA SER A 48 12.06 14.37 -13.40
C SER A 48 11.61 14.97 -14.73
N VAL A 49 10.32 15.27 -14.84
CA VAL A 49 9.77 16.06 -15.94
C VAL A 49 9.11 17.28 -15.32
N THR A 50 9.63 18.43 -15.72
CA THR A 50 9.21 19.78 -15.40
C THR A 50 7.69 19.94 -15.58
N PRO A 51 6.97 20.66 -14.70
CA PRO A 51 5.53 20.86 -14.86
C PRO A 51 5.30 21.88 -15.98
N LEU A 52 5.04 21.41 -17.19
CA LEU A 52 4.51 22.25 -18.26
C LEU A 52 3.00 22.30 -18.07
N ARG A 53 2.48 23.49 -17.72
CA ARG A 53 1.04 23.78 -17.71
C ARG A 53 0.40 23.30 -19.02
N GLU A 54 -0.52 22.35 -18.91
CA GLU A 54 -1.36 21.86 -19.99
C GLU A 54 -2.82 22.19 -19.68
N GLY A 55 -3.18 23.42 -20.02
CA GLY A 55 -4.47 23.68 -20.64
C GLY A 55 -4.12 24.32 -21.98
N GLU A 56 -4.74 23.86 -23.08
CA GLU A 56 -4.75 24.57 -24.38
C GLU A 56 -3.58 24.32 -25.36
N ARG A 57 -3.15 23.07 -25.58
CA ARG A 57 -2.17 22.73 -26.65
C ARG A 57 -2.47 21.52 -27.53
N CYS A 58 -3.72 21.08 -27.62
CA CYS A 58 -4.09 19.90 -28.41
C CYS A 58 -4.52 20.22 -29.87
N ALA A 59 -3.88 21.17 -30.56
CA ALA A 59 -4.28 21.56 -31.93
C ALA A 59 -3.17 22.15 -32.84
N LYS A 60 -1.87 21.90 -32.58
CA LYS A 60 -0.77 22.55 -33.36
C LYS A 60 0.39 21.62 -33.74
N PHE A 61 0.12 20.37 -34.11
CA PHE A 61 1.17 19.43 -34.53
C PHE A 61 1.07 18.97 -35.99
N GLU A 62 0.09 19.44 -36.76
CA GLU A 62 -0.08 18.98 -38.16
C GLU A 62 0.72 19.79 -39.20
N ASP A 63 1.35 20.91 -38.82
CA ASP A 63 2.00 21.84 -39.77
C ASP A 63 3.48 22.13 -39.48
N ARG A 64 4.12 21.35 -38.60
CA ARG A 64 5.59 21.43 -38.42
C ARG A 64 6.24 20.48 -39.42
N GLY A 65 6.60 21.04 -40.58
CA GLY A 65 7.28 20.33 -41.65
C GLY A 65 8.56 19.60 -41.18
N ILE A 66 9.01 18.66 -42.00
CA ILE A 66 10.15 17.76 -41.74
C ILE A 66 11.45 18.54 -41.42
N GLU A 67 11.53 19.80 -41.86
CA GLU A 67 12.60 20.75 -41.57
C GLU A 67 12.81 21.00 -40.07
N ASP A 68 11.74 21.00 -39.24
CA ASP A 68 11.86 21.15 -37.78
C ASP A 68 12.57 19.95 -37.12
N ILE A 69 12.48 18.76 -37.75
CA ILE A 69 13.10 17.53 -37.23
C ILE A 69 14.60 17.53 -37.52
N GLU A 70 15.02 17.98 -38.70
CA GLU A 70 16.44 18.06 -39.07
C GLU A 70 17.19 19.05 -38.17
N ASP A 71 16.58 20.20 -37.85
CA ASP A 71 17.13 21.18 -36.91
C ASP A 71 17.21 20.66 -35.47
N GLU A 72 16.20 19.90 -35.02
CA GLU A 72 16.22 19.27 -33.70
C GLU A 72 17.31 18.19 -33.61
N ILE A 73 17.51 17.40 -34.67
CA ILE A 73 18.60 16.41 -34.76
C ILE A 73 19.97 17.12 -34.74
N ALA A 74 20.14 18.21 -35.51
CA ALA A 74 21.38 18.98 -35.52
C ALA A 74 21.72 19.54 -34.14
N LYS A 75 20.71 20.07 -33.44
CA LYS A 75 20.84 20.57 -32.07
C LYS A 75 21.22 19.48 -31.06
N LEU A 76 20.64 18.28 -31.17
CA LEU A 76 21.00 17.14 -30.32
C LEU A 76 22.44 16.67 -30.55
N TYR A 77 22.93 16.71 -31.80
CA TYR A 77 24.33 16.44 -32.12
C TYR A 77 25.27 17.45 -31.47
N GLU A 78 24.95 18.75 -31.56
CA GLU A 78 25.76 19.82 -30.98
C GLU A 78 25.88 19.69 -29.44
N ILE A 79 24.78 19.33 -28.76
CA ILE A 79 24.76 19.06 -27.31
C ILE A 79 25.65 17.86 -26.97
N ARG A 80 25.57 16.78 -27.74
CA ARG A 80 26.34 15.55 -27.51
C ARG A 80 27.85 15.78 -27.69
N GLU A 81 28.23 16.58 -28.68
CA GLU A 81 29.63 16.92 -28.96
C GLU A 81 30.22 17.89 -27.93
N LYS A 82 29.47 18.91 -27.53
CA LYS A 82 29.85 19.82 -26.42
C LYS A 82 30.07 19.05 -25.11
N LYS A 83 29.25 18.04 -24.81
CA LYS A 83 29.39 17.21 -23.61
C LYS A 83 30.63 16.30 -23.63
N ARG A 84 31.19 15.99 -24.81
CA ARG A 84 32.39 15.13 -24.93
C ARG A 84 33.71 15.90 -24.83
N ARG A 85 33.71 17.22 -25.04
CA ARG A 85 34.92 18.06 -24.94
C ARG A 85 35.29 18.51 -23.51
N GLY A 86 34.48 18.18 -22.49
CA GLY A 86 34.69 18.62 -21.10
C GLY A 86 35.66 17.80 -20.23
N LYS A 87 36.46 16.88 -20.80
CA LYS A 87 37.54 16.22 -20.05
C LYS A 87 38.86 16.96 -20.25
N GLU A 88 38.90 18.22 -19.85
CA GLU A 88 40.17 18.85 -19.51
C GLU A 88 40.63 18.26 -18.17
N PRO A 89 41.86 17.73 -18.05
CA PRO A 89 42.38 17.25 -16.79
C PRO A 89 42.61 18.46 -15.86
N VAL A 90 41.54 18.86 -15.17
CA VAL A 90 41.62 19.84 -14.08
C VAL A 90 42.58 19.27 -13.04
N GLN A 91 43.69 19.98 -12.84
CA GLN A 91 44.72 19.66 -11.89
C GLN A 91 44.10 19.43 -10.50
N ALA A 92 44.17 18.19 -10.06
CA ALA A 92 43.68 17.74 -8.78
C ALA A 92 44.58 18.26 -7.66
N THR A 93 44.24 19.40 -7.06
CA THR A 93 44.61 19.70 -5.67
C THR A 93 43.75 18.83 -4.74
N ARG A 94 43.97 17.51 -4.83
CA ARG A 94 43.36 16.53 -3.95
C ARG A 94 43.92 16.72 -2.55
N ARG A 95 43.08 17.23 -1.65
CA ARG A 95 43.24 17.01 -0.22
C ARG A 95 43.33 15.49 -0.01
N PRO A 96 44.41 14.94 0.55
CA PRO A 96 44.53 13.49 0.72
C PRO A 96 43.44 13.05 1.70
N PHE A 97 42.54 12.20 1.22
CA PHE A 97 41.59 11.48 2.05
C PHE A 97 42.41 10.62 3.01
N ARG A 98 42.52 11.05 4.27
CA ARG A 98 43.21 10.26 5.31
C ARG A 98 42.42 8.99 5.53
N GLN A 99 42.98 7.86 5.11
CA GLN A 99 42.51 6.54 5.50
C GLN A 99 42.59 6.43 7.04
N PRO A 100 41.52 5.96 7.70
CA PRO A 100 41.58 5.58 9.10
C PRO A 100 42.61 4.46 9.28
N VAL A 101 43.62 4.72 10.10
CA VAL A 101 44.63 3.72 10.48
C VAL A 101 43.98 2.84 11.56
N PHE A 102 43.68 1.59 11.22
CA PHE A 102 43.31 0.60 12.22
C PHE A 102 44.59 0.07 12.85
N HIS A 103 44.77 0.31 14.15
CA HIS A 103 45.83 -0.32 14.94
C HIS A 103 45.55 -1.83 15.00
N GLN A 104 46.47 -2.61 14.47
CA GLN A 104 46.59 -4.03 14.77
C GLN A 104 47.48 -4.14 16.01
N ASP A 105 46.87 -4.37 17.16
CA ASP A 105 47.63 -4.82 18.32
C ASP A 105 47.93 -6.31 18.13
N ASP A 106 49.20 -6.60 17.85
CA ASP A 106 49.77 -7.95 17.89
C ASP A 106 49.83 -8.41 19.35
N GLY A 107 48.74 -9.01 19.81
CA GLY A 107 48.55 -9.44 21.18
C GLY A 107 47.95 -10.83 21.29
N SER A 108 48.83 -11.83 21.19
CA SER A 108 48.63 -13.23 21.59
C SER A 108 47.77 -13.39 22.86
N VAL A 109 46.57 -13.97 22.74
CA VAL A 109 46.04 -14.95 23.70
C VAL A 109 44.89 -15.76 23.10
N ASP A 110 44.83 -17.01 23.55
CA ASP A 110 43.95 -18.12 23.21
C ASP A 110 42.50 -17.86 22.76
N ASN A 111 42.11 -18.65 21.75
CA ASN A 111 40.84 -19.37 21.63
C ASN A 111 39.62 -18.75 22.33
N LEU A 112 39.01 -17.73 21.71
CA LEU A 112 37.57 -17.56 21.78
C LEU A 112 37.04 -17.30 20.37
N ARG A 113 36.28 -18.30 19.89
CA ARG A 113 35.38 -18.30 18.75
C ARG A 113 34.86 -16.88 18.48
N PRO A 114 35.02 -16.33 17.26
CA PRO A 114 34.32 -15.11 16.90
C PRO A 114 32.82 -15.45 16.91
N GLU A 115 32.11 -15.02 17.95
CA GLU A 115 30.67 -14.97 17.96
C GLU A 115 30.26 -14.00 16.86
N SER A 116 29.98 -14.56 15.69
CA SER A 116 29.34 -13.84 14.60
C SER A 116 28.07 -13.22 15.17
N SER A 117 28.03 -11.89 15.18
CA SER A 117 26.87 -11.08 15.55
C SER A 117 25.62 -11.57 14.82
N GLU A 118 24.87 -12.43 15.49
CA GLU A 118 23.56 -12.95 15.13
C GLU A 118 22.49 -11.87 15.39
N MET A 119 22.64 -10.71 14.75
CA MET A 119 21.67 -9.60 14.80
C MET A 119 20.76 -9.58 13.56
N GLY A 120 20.64 -10.72 12.88
CA GLY A 120 19.93 -10.85 11.59
C GLY A 120 18.57 -11.55 11.64
N ALA A 121 18.22 -12.23 12.74
CA ALA A 121 17.03 -13.09 12.78
C ALA A 121 15.76 -12.42 13.35
N GLU A 122 15.85 -11.18 13.86
CA GLU A 122 14.73 -10.51 14.54
C GLU A 122 14.17 -9.29 13.79
N ARG A 123 14.46 -9.18 12.49
CA ARG A 123 13.71 -8.34 11.55
C ARG A 123 12.80 -9.30 10.80
N ASP A 124 11.49 -9.33 11.04
CA ASP A 124 10.54 -8.90 10.00
C ASP A 124 9.08 -8.92 10.48
N ARG A 125 8.83 -8.93 11.79
CA ARG A 125 7.48 -8.62 12.29
C ARG A 125 7.30 -7.12 12.28
N THR A 126 7.22 -6.52 11.09
CA THR A 126 6.73 -5.16 10.90
C THR A 126 5.34 -5.09 11.51
N LYS A 127 5.26 -4.63 12.76
CA LYS A 127 4.01 -4.36 13.44
C LYS A 127 3.35 -3.24 12.67
N ILE A 128 2.34 -3.59 11.88
CA ILE A 128 1.55 -2.61 11.15
C ILE A 128 0.89 -1.72 12.19
N LEU A 129 0.86 -0.42 11.93
CA LEU A 129 0.20 0.54 12.81
C LEU A 129 -1.26 0.10 13.00
N VAL A 130 -1.62 -0.22 14.25
CA VAL A 130 -2.98 -0.53 14.70
C VAL A 130 -3.86 0.68 14.35
N GLY A 131 -4.59 0.60 13.23
CA GLY A 131 -5.43 1.69 12.74
C GLY A 131 -5.48 1.88 11.22
N SER A 132 -4.72 1.14 10.41
CA SER A 132 -4.71 1.31 8.94
C SER A 132 -5.95 0.80 8.19
N GLY A 133 -6.99 0.31 8.87
CA GLY A 133 -8.23 -0.12 8.22
C GLY A 133 -8.04 -1.25 7.18
N PRO A 134 -9.02 -1.48 6.31
CA PRO A 134 -8.93 -2.51 5.26
C PRO A 134 -7.85 -2.19 4.22
N GLU A 135 -7.58 -0.91 3.96
CA GLU A 135 -6.50 -0.46 3.09
C GLU A 135 -5.12 -0.89 3.61
N GLY A 136 -4.93 -0.94 4.93
CA GLY A 136 -3.73 -1.43 5.58
C GLY A 136 -3.47 -2.91 5.31
N ILE A 137 -4.52 -3.73 5.34
CA ILE A 137 -4.45 -5.17 5.03
C ILE A 137 -4.04 -5.35 3.58
N LEU A 138 -4.69 -4.64 2.65
CA LEU A 138 -4.40 -4.75 1.23
C LEU A 138 -2.95 -4.37 0.92
N ASN A 139 -2.46 -3.26 1.49
CA ASN A 139 -1.08 -2.82 1.32
C ASN A 139 -0.08 -3.85 1.87
N TYR A 140 -0.38 -4.44 3.03
CA TYR A 140 0.46 -5.48 3.62
C TYR A 140 0.54 -6.72 2.72
N VAL A 141 -0.60 -7.20 2.23
CA VAL A 141 -0.67 -8.34 1.29
C VAL A 141 0.18 -8.06 0.04
N LEU A 142 0.04 -6.87 -0.56
CA LEU A 142 0.81 -6.47 -1.74
C LEU A 142 2.32 -6.42 -1.44
N GLN A 143 2.71 -5.89 -0.29
CA GLN A 143 4.11 -5.84 0.14
C GLN A 143 4.69 -7.24 0.35
N GLN A 144 3.98 -8.12 1.07
CA GLN A 144 4.41 -9.50 1.28
C GLN A 144 4.53 -10.25 -0.04
N ARG A 145 3.57 -10.07 -0.96
CA ARG A 145 3.61 -10.70 -2.29
C ARG A 145 4.86 -10.29 -3.06
N ARG A 146 5.20 -8.99 -3.08
CA ARG A 146 6.42 -8.48 -3.74
C ARG A 146 7.68 -9.09 -3.14
N LEU A 147 7.78 -9.12 -1.81
CA LEU A 147 8.94 -9.68 -1.09
C LEU A 147 9.13 -11.17 -1.39
N LEU A 148 8.05 -11.96 -1.39
CA LEU A 148 8.11 -13.40 -1.57
C LEU A 148 8.29 -13.84 -3.02
N THR A 149 7.80 -13.04 -3.98
CA THR A 149 7.95 -13.33 -5.42
C THR A 149 9.43 -13.36 -5.84
N GLY A 150 10.26 -12.49 -5.25
CA GLY A 150 11.70 -12.44 -5.49
C GLY A 150 12.51 -13.56 -4.81
N LYS A 151 11.89 -14.40 -3.96
CA LYS A 151 12.60 -15.46 -3.25
C LYS A 151 12.81 -16.70 -4.12
N ASN A 152 13.93 -17.37 -3.86
CA ASN A 152 14.28 -18.65 -4.47
C ASN A 152 13.54 -19.81 -3.79
N LYS A 153 13.48 -20.96 -4.45
CA LYS A 153 12.81 -22.18 -3.95
C LYS A 153 13.28 -22.57 -2.55
N ASP A 154 14.60 -22.57 -2.31
CA ASP A 154 15.15 -23.02 -1.02
C ASP A 154 14.86 -22.02 0.10
N GLN A 155 14.84 -20.72 -0.22
CA GLN A 155 14.42 -19.68 0.72
C GLN A 155 12.94 -19.82 1.08
N LEU A 156 12.07 -20.12 0.11
CA LEU A 156 10.65 -20.36 0.38
C LEU A 156 10.45 -21.62 1.24
N LYS A 157 11.21 -22.69 1.01
CA LYS A 157 11.19 -23.88 1.87
C LYS A 157 11.61 -23.57 3.30
N ALA A 158 12.62 -22.73 3.50
CA ALA A 158 13.04 -22.30 4.83
C ALA A 158 11.93 -21.51 5.54
N ILE A 159 11.26 -20.58 4.83
CA ILE A 159 10.12 -19.83 5.36
C ILE A 159 8.95 -20.77 5.70
N CYS A 160 8.62 -21.71 4.80
CA CYS A 160 7.65 -22.76 5.03
C CYS A 160 7.91 -23.55 6.32
N ALA A 161 9.16 -23.97 6.56
CA ALA A 161 9.53 -24.70 7.76
C ALA A 161 9.36 -23.88 9.05
N LEU A 162 9.66 -22.58 8.99
CA LEU A 162 9.49 -21.66 10.12
C LEU A 162 8.02 -21.38 10.45
N GLU A 163 7.16 -21.34 9.43
CA GLU A 163 5.73 -21.01 9.58
C GLU A 163 4.84 -22.26 9.66
N GLY A 164 5.41 -23.47 9.59
CA GLY A 164 4.66 -24.72 9.62
C GLY A 164 3.83 -25.00 8.36
N ILE A 165 4.20 -24.41 7.22
CA ILE A 165 3.49 -24.52 5.95
C ILE A 165 4.15 -25.57 5.05
N GLN A 166 3.37 -26.46 4.45
CA GLN A 166 3.90 -27.41 3.47
C GLN A 166 4.19 -26.75 2.11
N TYR A 167 5.42 -26.89 1.63
CA TYR A 167 5.82 -26.40 0.30
C TYR A 167 5.20 -27.26 -0.82
N THR A 168 4.53 -26.62 -1.79
CA THR A 168 3.97 -27.28 -2.99
C THR A 168 4.59 -26.71 -4.27
N THR A 169 3.92 -25.77 -4.94
CA THR A 169 4.45 -24.98 -6.06
C THR A 169 4.60 -23.52 -5.62
N LYS A 170 5.45 -22.75 -6.32
CA LYS A 170 5.88 -21.41 -5.85
C LYS A 170 4.69 -20.47 -5.58
N ALA A 171 3.78 -20.32 -6.53
CA ALA A 171 2.64 -19.39 -6.41
C ALA A 171 1.70 -19.70 -5.23
N PRO A 172 1.11 -20.91 -5.11
CA PRO A 172 0.22 -21.23 -3.99
C PRO A 172 0.95 -21.29 -2.64
N THR A 173 2.25 -21.60 -2.63
CA THR A 173 3.04 -21.54 -1.39
C THR A 173 3.16 -20.09 -0.89
N ILE A 174 3.39 -19.13 -1.81
CA ILE A 174 3.44 -17.71 -1.46
C ILE A 174 2.08 -17.25 -0.91
N GLU A 175 0.97 -17.66 -1.51
CA GLU A 175 -0.37 -17.32 -1.03
C GLU A 175 -0.62 -17.83 0.39
N LYS A 176 -0.27 -19.09 0.68
CA LYS A 176 -0.39 -19.66 2.04
C LYS A 176 0.47 -18.93 3.08
N ILE A 177 1.70 -18.56 2.73
CA ILE A 177 2.58 -17.77 3.60
C ILE A 177 1.94 -16.41 3.90
N ILE A 178 1.39 -15.74 2.89
CA ILE A 178 0.73 -14.44 3.07
C ILE A 178 -0.51 -14.59 3.96
N GLU A 179 -1.33 -15.61 3.71
CA GLU A 179 -2.54 -15.89 4.49
C GLU A 179 -2.21 -16.07 5.97
N GLU A 180 -1.23 -16.91 6.31
CA GLU A 180 -0.85 -17.17 7.70
C GLU A 180 -0.27 -15.91 8.36
N ARG A 181 0.55 -15.14 7.65
CA ARG A 181 1.09 -13.86 8.14
C ARG A 181 0.00 -12.81 8.37
N VAL A 182 -0.95 -12.70 7.45
CA VAL A 182 -2.10 -11.77 7.57
C VAL A 182 -2.98 -12.18 8.73
N LYS A 183 -3.27 -13.47 8.86
CA LYS A 183 -4.02 -14.02 9.97
C LYS A 183 -3.36 -13.64 11.29
N VAL A 184 -2.08 -13.95 11.50
CA VAL A 184 -1.36 -13.58 12.74
C VAL A 184 -1.31 -12.06 12.98
N ALA A 185 -1.21 -11.25 11.92
CA ALA A 185 -1.12 -9.79 12.06
C ALA A 185 -2.46 -9.11 12.36
N TYR A 186 -3.58 -9.71 11.94
CA TYR A 186 -4.92 -9.11 12.01
C TYR A 186 -5.95 -9.95 12.78
N GLU A 187 -5.55 -11.08 13.35
CA GLU A 187 -6.34 -11.88 14.29
C GLU A 187 -6.66 -11.03 15.53
N GLY A 188 -7.92 -10.61 15.65
CA GLY A 188 -8.38 -9.68 16.68
C GLY A 188 -8.86 -8.32 16.15
N PHE A 189 -8.51 -7.96 14.91
CA PHE A 189 -9.18 -6.88 14.17
C PHE A 189 -10.49 -7.43 13.57
N ILE A 190 -11.50 -7.61 14.41
CA ILE A 190 -12.85 -7.83 13.92
C ILE A 190 -13.31 -6.49 13.37
N PHE A 191 -13.38 -6.36 12.04
CA PHE A 191 -14.23 -5.33 11.44
C PHE A 191 -15.63 -5.64 11.90
N THR A 192 -16.06 -5.00 12.98
CA THR A 192 -17.49 -4.90 13.25
C THR A 192 -18.02 -4.14 12.04
N PRO A 193 -18.78 -4.77 11.13
CA PRO A 193 -19.37 -4.03 10.04
C PRO A 193 -20.12 -2.87 10.71
N ALA A 194 -19.78 -1.64 10.31
CA ALA A 194 -20.50 -0.48 10.81
C ALA A 194 -21.98 -0.82 10.68
N PRO A 195 -22.79 -0.73 11.76
CA PRO A 195 -24.20 -1.05 11.66
C PRO A 195 -24.72 -0.20 10.51
N THR A 196 -25.05 -0.87 9.40
CA THR A 196 -25.63 -0.22 8.24
C THR A 196 -26.84 0.47 8.81
N GLY A 197 -26.74 1.79 8.99
CA GLY A 197 -27.81 2.60 9.53
C GLY A 197 -28.95 2.41 8.55
N GLY A 198 -29.82 1.44 8.85
CA GLY A 198 -31.15 1.38 8.30
C GLY A 198 -31.71 2.75 8.59
N SER A 199 -31.85 3.54 7.54
CA SER A 199 -32.60 4.78 7.57
C SER A 199 -33.83 4.51 8.42
N PRO A 200 -34.03 5.20 9.55
CA PRO A 200 -35.30 5.09 10.24
C PRO A 200 -36.34 5.50 9.20
N GLY A 201 -37.23 4.57 8.86
CA GLY A 201 -38.46 4.94 8.21
C GLY A 201 -39.11 5.99 9.10
N ASP A 202 -39.60 7.04 8.47
CA ASP A 202 -40.25 8.16 9.13
C ASP A 202 -41.48 7.66 9.91
N GLU A 203 -41.29 7.25 11.17
CA GLU A 203 -42.38 7.08 12.12
C GLU A 203 -42.31 8.24 13.11
N GLU A 204 -43.25 9.16 12.87
CA GLU A 204 -43.68 10.27 13.70
C GLU A 204 -43.75 9.88 15.19
N CYS A 205 -42.67 10.12 15.94
CA CYS A 205 -42.65 9.93 17.38
C CYS A 205 -42.60 11.28 18.09
N THR A 206 -43.72 11.53 18.77
CA THR A 206 -44.09 12.60 19.69
C THR A 206 -42.94 13.11 20.58
N PRO A 207 -42.83 14.43 20.85
CA PRO A 207 -41.78 14.95 21.71
C PRO A 207 -42.09 14.62 23.17
N CYS A 208 -41.29 13.75 23.79
CA CYS A 208 -41.30 13.53 25.23
C CYS A 208 -40.04 14.15 25.86
N ALA A 209 -40.28 14.85 26.97
CA ALA A 209 -39.41 15.84 27.56
C ALA A 209 -38.16 15.29 28.26
N LYS A 210 -37.15 16.17 28.32
CA LYS A 210 -36.02 16.22 29.27
C LYS A 210 -36.19 15.45 30.58
N VAL A 211 -35.26 14.52 30.85
CA VAL A 211 -34.55 14.26 32.12
C VAL A 211 -33.26 13.53 31.68
N GLY A 212 -32.01 13.89 31.98
CA GLY A 212 -31.42 14.39 33.20
C GLY A 212 -30.47 13.32 33.76
N LEU A 213 -29.17 13.64 33.78
CA LEU A 213 -28.14 13.20 34.74
C LEU A 213 -27.46 11.80 34.66
N LEU A 214 -26.12 11.88 34.84
CA LEU A 214 -25.15 10.90 35.39
C LEU A 214 -24.74 9.75 34.45
N GLY A 215 -23.48 9.39 34.22
CA GLY A 215 -22.28 9.56 35.03
C GLY A 215 -21.69 8.18 35.35
N SER A 216 -20.75 7.68 34.53
CA SER A 216 -19.85 6.52 34.81
C SER A 216 -19.04 6.23 33.53
N GLY A 217 -17.70 6.16 33.48
CA GLY A 217 -16.72 5.82 34.51
C GLY A 217 -16.32 4.34 34.39
N PHE A 218 -15.05 4.09 34.00
CA PHE A 218 -14.30 2.81 34.05
C PHE A 218 -14.68 1.71 33.02
N GLY A 219 -13.74 0.97 32.42
CA GLY A 219 -12.30 0.87 32.63
C GLY A 219 -11.62 0.04 31.53
N ARG A 220 -10.43 0.47 31.09
CA ARG A 220 -9.53 -0.31 30.24
C ARG A 220 -8.71 -1.23 31.14
N THR A 221 -8.99 -2.54 31.11
CA THR A 221 -8.05 -3.55 31.61
C THR A 221 -7.14 -3.99 30.48
N PHE A 222 -5.89 -3.52 30.53
CA PHE A 222 -4.77 -4.17 29.85
C PHE A 222 -4.49 -5.50 30.58
N LEU A 223 -4.78 -6.64 29.96
CA LEU A 223 -4.17 -7.90 30.38
C LEU A 223 -2.85 -8.06 29.63
N ASN A 224 -1.76 -7.84 30.37
CA ASN A 224 -0.46 -8.41 30.08
C ASN A 224 -0.57 -9.93 30.17
N VAL A 225 -0.34 -10.63 29.06
CA VAL A 225 0.00 -12.06 29.09
C VAL A 225 1.39 -12.19 28.46
N CYS A 226 2.40 -11.99 29.31
CA CYS A 226 3.70 -12.61 29.11
C CYS A 226 3.53 -14.11 29.41
N VAL A 227 3.57 -14.95 28.39
CA VAL A 227 3.91 -16.37 28.59
C VAL A 227 5.22 -16.63 27.89
N LEU A 228 6.24 -16.62 28.74
CA LEU A 228 7.52 -17.29 28.62
C LEU A 228 7.28 -18.75 28.15
N GLY A 229 7.97 -19.15 27.09
CA GLY A 229 7.84 -20.49 26.52
C GLY A 229 9.11 -20.98 25.84
N ILE A 230 10.26 -20.79 26.50
CA ILE A 230 11.47 -21.55 26.21
C ILE A 230 11.23 -22.99 26.67
N ARG A 231 11.32 -23.97 25.76
CA ARG A 231 11.77 -25.32 26.13
C ARG A 231 12.42 -26.05 24.95
N PHE A 232 13.66 -26.43 25.21
CA PHE A 232 14.53 -27.35 24.49
C PHE A 232 13.85 -28.68 24.14
N LEU A 233 14.06 -29.17 22.92
CA LEU A 233 14.71 -30.46 22.60
C LEU A 233 14.96 -30.55 21.09
#